data_AF-A0A2Z7CAG3-F1
#
_entry.id   AF-A0A2Z7CAG3-F1
#
_cell.length_a   1.000
_cell.length_b   1.000
_cell.length_c   1.000
_cell.angle_alpha   90.00
_cell.angle_beta   90.00
_cell.angle_gamma   90.00
#
_symmetry.space_group_name_H-M   'P 1'
#
loop_
_entity.id
_entity.type
_entity.pdbx_description
1 polymer ?
#
loop_
_entity_poly.entity_id
_entity_poly.type
_entity_poly.pdbx_seq_one_letter_code
_entity_poly.pdbx_strand_id
1 'polypeptide(L)'
;MFQLQKDDFPVDTHVFRISKTMGWVPASADIKKTYLHLNQRIPDELKFDLNCLLYTHGKACKRCSNRNMSGLEKETSHGHCPLLAYRMHHAAEK
;
A
#
# COMPACT_ATOMS: atom_id res chain seq x y z
N MET A 1 4.78 -7.09 16.42
CA MET A 1 4.57 -8.41 15.81
C MET A 1 5.94 -8.94 15.46
N PHE A 2 6.50 -9.83 16.28
CA PHE A 2 7.75 -10.55 16.00
C PHE A 2 7.47 -12.01 16.30
N GLN A 3 7.25 -12.79 15.25
CA GLN A 3 7.25 -14.25 15.31
C GLN A 3 8.27 -14.72 14.28
N LEU A 4 9.24 -15.50 14.76
CA LEU A 4 10.41 -15.98 14.06
C LEU A 4 10.07 -16.50 12.65
N GLN A 5 10.75 -15.97 11.63
CA GLN A 5 10.91 -16.58 10.29
C GLN A 5 9.62 -17.08 9.61
N LYS A 6 8.50 -16.39 9.78
CA LYS A 6 7.42 -16.53 8.80
C LYS A 6 7.63 -15.50 7.73
N ASP A 7 7.81 -15.99 6.51
CA ASP A 7 7.79 -15.22 5.28
C ASP A 7 6.37 -14.70 5.03
N ASP A 8 5.92 -13.81 5.92
CA ASP A 8 4.57 -13.30 5.99
C ASP A 8 4.58 -11.79 5.83
N PHE A 9 3.69 -11.31 4.97
CA PHE A 9 3.45 -9.91 4.73
C PHE A 9 2.11 -9.51 5.35
N PRO A 10 2.10 -9.07 6.62
CA PRO A 10 0.85 -8.74 7.29
C PRO A 10 0.22 -7.50 6.66
N VAL A 11 -1.06 -7.60 6.32
CA VAL A 11 -1.83 -6.51 5.73
C VAL A 11 -2.67 -5.84 6.80
N ASP A 12 -2.15 -4.74 7.35
CA ASP A 12 -2.89 -3.86 8.25
C ASP A 12 -3.71 -2.80 7.48
N THR A 13 -4.30 -1.85 8.21
CA THR A 13 -5.12 -0.79 7.59
C THR A 13 -4.29 0.15 6.69
N HIS A 14 -3.03 0.43 7.02
CA HIS A 14 -2.17 1.30 6.21
C HIS A 14 -1.71 0.58 4.94
N VAL A 15 -1.21 -0.65 5.09
CA VAL A 15 -0.76 -1.49 3.98
C VAL A 15 -1.91 -1.74 3.00
N PHE A 16 -3.10 -2.09 3.49
CA PHE A 16 -4.28 -2.30 2.65
C PHE A 16 -4.64 -1.06 1.82
N ARG A 17 -4.67 0.11 2.46
CA ARG A 17 -5.04 1.37 1.81
C ARG A 17 -4.00 1.85 0.81
N ILE A 18 -2.72 1.73 1.15
CA ILE A 18 -1.63 2.06 0.24
C ILE A 18 -1.67 1.12 -0.96
N SER A 19 -1.80 -0.19 -0.75
CA SER A 19 -1.84 -1.17 -1.85
C SER A 19 -2.99 -0.92 -2.84
N LYS A 20 -4.17 -0.57 -2.34
CA LYS A 20 -5.30 -0.15 -3.20
C LYS A 20 -5.03 1.15 -3.94
N THR A 21 -4.46 2.13 -3.26
CA THR A 21 -4.12 3.42 -3.88
C THR A 21 -3.14 3.23 -5.03
N MET A 22 -2.11 2.42 -4.79
CA MET A 22 -1.02 2.16 -5.71
C MET A 22 -1.45 1.32 -6.92
N GLY A 23 -2.65 0.75 -6.92
CA GLY A 23 -3.08 -0.19 -7.96
C GLY A 23 -2.32 -1.51 -7.89
N TRP A 24 -1.88 -1.94 -6.71
CA TRP A 24 -1.29 -3.27 -6.53
C TRP A 24 -2.36 -4.35 -6.45
N VAL A 25 -3.57 -3.97 -6.02
CA VAL A 25 -4.74 -4.85 -5.96
C VAL A 25 -5.97 -4.13 -6.52
N PRO A 26 -6.96 -4.87 -7.07
CA PRO A 26 -8.20 -4.29 -7.54
C PRO A 26 -8.95 -3.49 -6.46
N ALA A 27 -9.69 -2.46 -6.87
CA ALA A 27 -10.51 -1.66 -5.94
C ALA A 27 -11.56 -2.51 -5.19
N SER A 28 -12.05 -3.59 -5.83
CA SER A 28 -13.00 -4.56 -5.26
C SER A 28 -12.36 -5.59 -4.33
N ALA A 29 -11.03 -5.64 -4.22
CA ALA A 29 -10.34 -6.60 -3.36
C ALA A 29 -10.67 -6.35 -1.88
N ASP A 30 -10.97 -7.41 -1.15
CA ASP A 30 -11.07 -7.37 0.31
C ASP A 30 -9.68 -7.54 0.96
N ILE A 31 -9.62 -7.44 2.28
CA ILE A 31 -8.36 -7.55 3.05
C ILE A 31 -7.73 -8.94 2.87
N LYS A 32 -8.54 -10.02 2.83
CA LYS A 32 -8.02 -11.39 2.70
C LYS A 32 -7.39 -11.63 1.34
N LYS A 33 -8.07 -11.19 0.26
CA LYS A 33 -7.55 -11.24 -1.12
C LYS A 33 -6.27 -10.41 -1.24
N THR A 34 -6.22 -9.24 -0.59
CA THR A 34 -5.02 -8.39 -0.58
C THR A 34 -3.86 -9.08 0.13
N TYR A 35 -4.12 -9.68 1.30
CA TYR A 35 -3.12 -10.47 2.02
C TYR A 35 -2.56 -11.61 1.18
N LEU A 36 -3.42 -12.41 0.55
CA LEU A 36 -2.98 -13.52 -0.30
C LEU A 36 -2.16 -13.01 -1.50
N HIS A 37 -2.64 -11.97 -2.18
CA HIS A 37 -1.96 -11.39 -3.35
C HIS A 37 -0.57 -10.86 -3.00
N LEU A 38 -0.46 -10.05 -1.93
CA LEU A 38 0.81 -9.43 -1.55
C LEU A 38 1.82 -10.46 -1.05
N ASN A 39 1.38 -11.48 -0.31
CA ASN A 39 2.27 -12.57 0.13
C ASN A 39 2.83 -13.42 -1.02
N GLN A 40 2.09 -13.52 -2.13
CA GLN A 40 2.55 -14.23 -3.33
C GLN A 40 3.46 -13.37 -4.22
N ARG A 41 3.29 -12.04 -4.20
CA ARG A 41 4.00 -11.12 -5.12
C ARG A 41 5.28 -10.52 -4.51
N ILE A 42 5.33 -10.35 -3.20
CA ILE A 42 6.48 -9.73 -2.51
C ILE A 42 7.47 -10.84 -2.15
N PRO A 43 8.73 -10.76 -2.61
CA PRO A 43 9.78 -11.70 -2.22
C PRO A 43 9.97 -11.74 -0.71
N ASP A 44 10.25 -12.94 -0.18
CA ASP A 44 10.29 -13.23 1.26
C ASP A 44 11.29 -12.33 2.00
N GLU A 45 12.46 -12.11 1.41
CA GLU A 45 13.52 -11.26 1.93
C GLU A 45 13.13 -9.77 2.03
N LEU A 46 12.12 -9.33 1.27
CA LEU A 46 11.64 -7.94 1.28
C LEU A 46 10.41 -7.75 2.15
N LYS A 47 9.74 -8.82 2.60
CA LYS A 47 8.45 -8.72 3.29
C LYS A 47 8.53 -7.85 4.55
N PHE A 48 9.56 -8.07 5.37
CA PHE A 48 9.73 -7.32 6.60
C PHE A 48 10.04 -5.84 6.33
N ASP A 49 11.05 -5.57 5.52
CA ASP A 49 11.50 -4.19 5.24
C ASP A 49 10.40 -3.39 4.56
N LEU A 50 9.73 -3.96 3.57
CA LEU A 50 8.63 -3.30 2.89
C LEU A 50 7.45 -3.04 3.84
N ASN A 51 7.14 -3.98 4.74
CA ASN A 51 6.06 -3.79 5.71
C ASN A 51 6.37 -2.60 6.65
N CYS A 52 7.59 -2.56 7.19
CA CYS A 52 8.08 -1.47 8.01
C CYS A 52 8.02 -0.12 7.28
N LEU A 53 8.45 -0.09 6.00
CA LEU A 53 8.41 1.11 5.17
C LEU A 53 6.98 1.59 4.92
N LEU A 54 6.05 0.70 4.57
CA LEU A 54 4.65 1.05 4.33
C LEU A 54 3.94 1.51 5.61
N TYR A 55 4.21 0.86 6.74
CA TYR A 55 3.67 1.28 8.04
C TYR A 55 4.18 2.68 8.42
N THR A 56 5.50 2.89 8.33
CA THR A 56 6.13 4.18 8.66
C THR A 56 5.62 5.29 7.74
N HIS A 57 5.53 5.01 6.44
CA HIS A 57 4.98 5.94 5.47
C HIS A 57 3.50 6.24 5.74
N GLY A 58 2.69 5.21 6.01
CA GLY A 58 1.27 5.35 6.28
C GLY A 58 0.96 6.22 7.50
N LYS A 59 1.87 6.26 8.48
CA LYS A 59 1.80 7.16 9.64
C LYS A 59 2.30 8.57 9.35
N ALA A 60 3.40 8.71 8.62
CA ALA A 60 4.01 10.01 8.34
C ALA A 60 3.29 10.80 7.23
N CYS A 61 2.73 10.12 6.24
CA CYS A 61 2.13 10.73 5.06
C CYS A 61 0.63 11.00 5.27
N LYS A 62 0.25 12.26 5.48
CA LYS A 62 -1.15 12.66 5.66
C LYS A 62 -2.07 12.27 4.49
N ARG A 63 -1.54 12.25 3.25
CA ARG A 63 -2.30 11.83 2.06
C ARG A 63 -2.68 10.35 2.18
N CYS A 64 -1.68 9.48 2.39
CA CYS A 64 -1.90 8.05 2.55
C CYS A 64 -2.56 7.68 3.90
N SER A 65 -2.58 8.58 4.88
CA SER A 65 -3.24 8.37 6.17
C SER A 65 -4.74 8.71 6.17
N ASN A 66 -5.20 9.65 5.32
CA ASN A 66 -6.61 10.05 5.24
C ASN A 66 -7.49 9.06 4.44
N ARG A 67 -8.64 8.69 5.02
CA ARG A 67 -9.59 7.71 4.44
C ARG A 67 -10.16 8.10 3.07
N ASN A 68 -10.16 9.39 2.72
CA ASN A 68 -10.71 9.91 1.47
C ASN A 68 -9.59 10.23 0.48
N MET A 69 -9.16 9.20 -0.27
CA MET A 69 -8.14 9.30 -1.34
C MET A 69 -8.75 9.65 -2.70
N SER A 70 -10.03 10.00 -2.75
CA SER A 70 -10.83 10.14 -3.98
C SER A 70 -10.84 11.54 -4.59
N GLY A 71 -10.02 12.49 -4.12
CA GLY A 71 -10.16 13.87 -4.61
C GLY A 71 -8.97 14.80 -4.41
N LEU A 72 -7.74 14.39 -4.75
CA LEU A 72 -6.62 15.34 -4.79
C LEU A 72 -5.75 15.19 -6.03
N GLU A 73 -6.37 15.36 -7.19
CA GLU A 73 -5.72 16.06 -8.30
C GLU A 73 -5.90 17.55 -8.05
N LYS A 74 -4.97 18.17 -7.30
CA LYS A 74 -4.62 19.60 -7.41
C LYS A 74 -3.48 19.94 -6.45
N GLU A 75 -2.51 20.65 -7.03
CA GLU A 75 -1.27 21.28 -6.55
C GLU A 75 -1.35 21.94 -5.16
N THR A 76 -0.29 22.31 -4.42
CA THR A 76 1.18 22.19 -4.35
C THR A 76 1.54 22.73 -2.94
N SER A 77 2.81 22.63 -2.50
CA SER A 77 3.37 23.23 -1.25
C SER A 77 3.11 22.51 0.09
N HIS A 78 3.52 21.24 0.21
CA HIS A 78 4.22 20.63 1.36
C HIS A 78 4.33 19.12 1.12
N GLY A 79 5.55 18.64 0.85
CA GLY A 79 5.89 17.20 0.83
C GLY A 79 5.26 16.39 -0.30
N HIS A 80 6.00 16.18 -1.39
CA HIS A 80 5.66 15.19 -2.41
C HIS A 80 5.53 13.81 -1.74
N CYS A 81 4.42 13.09 -1.94
CA CYS A 81 4.33 11.70 -1.50
C CYS A 81 5.13 10.84 -2.51
N PRO A 82 6.24 10.21 -2.11
CA PRO A 82 7.08 9.46 -3.05
C PRO A 82 6.34 8.26 -3.66
N LEU A 83 5.37 7.69 -2.96
CA LEU A 83 4.61 6.54 -3.48
C LEU A 83 3.69 6.93 -4.64
N LEU A 84 3.10 8.13 -4.64
CA LEU A 84 2.16 8.52 -5.70
C LEU A 84 2.83 8.60 -7.08
N ALA A 85 4.14 8.84 -7.15
CA ALA A 85 4.89 8.84 -8.41
C ALA A 85 4.92 7.44 -9.08
N TYR A 86 4.76 6.37 -8.29
CA TYR A 86 4.80 4.98 -8.77
C TYR A 86 3.40 4.34 -8.80
N ARG A 87 2.34 5.15 -8.71
CA ARG A 87 0.97 4.63 -8.75
C ARG A 87 0.71 3.97 -10.10
N MET A 88 0.30 2.71 -10.07
CA MET A 88 -0.11 2.01 -11.29
C MET A 88 -1.52 2.49 -11.68
N HIS A 89 -1.63 3.06 -12.87
CA HIS A 89 -2.92 3.26 -13.51
C HIS A 89 -3.36 1.90 -14.04
N HIS A 90 -4.30 1.25 -13.37
CA HIS A 90 -5.03 0.16 -14.01
C HIS A 90 -5.74 0.77 -15.23
N ALA A 91 -5.26 0.45 -16.42
CA ALA A 91 -6.11 0.54 -17.60
C ALA A 91 -7.34 -0.30 -17.28
N ALA A 92 -8.51 0.32 -17.30
CA ALA A 92 -9.77 -0.39 -17.20
C ALA A 92 -9.82 -1.40 -18.35
N GLU A 93 -9.47 -2.66 -18.07
CA GLU A 93 -9.74 -3.75 -18.99
C GLU A 93 -11.27 -3.89 -19.06
N LYS A 94 -11.76 -3.80 -20.30
CA LYS A 94 -13.16 -3.75 -20.72
C LYS A 94 -13.98 -4.95 -20.25
#